data_AF-A0A7G4RGT8-F1
#
_entry.id   AF-A0A7G4RGT8-F1
#
_cell.length_a   1.000
_cell.length_b   1.000
_cell.length_c   1.000
_cell.angle_alpha   90.00
_cell.angle_beta   90.00
_cell.angle_gamma   90.00
#
_symmetry.space_group_name_H-M   'P 1'
#
loop_
_entity.id
_entity.type
_entity.pdbx_description
1 polymer ?
#
loop_
_entity_poly.entity_id
_entity_poly.type
_entity_poly.pdbx_seq_one_letter_code
_entity_poly.pdbx_strand_id
1 'polypeptide(L)'
;MEKTTLIEFPCDFPIKIIGINSTVFLEEIREITFTHFPDITEDALTHKMSKDSNYLAITVTVYARNQEMLDTFYRAITQHPDVKMVL
;
A
#
# COMPACT_ATOMS: atom_id res chain seq x y z
N MET A 1 -8.53 16.85 -24.30
CA MET A 1 -9.02 16.59 -22.93
C MET A 1 -7.78 16.44 -22.07
N GLU A 2 -7.55 17.42 -21.22
CA GLU A 2 -6.27 17.66 -20.52
C GLU A 2 -5.90 16.54 -19.54
N LYS A 3 -4.73 15.92 -19.73
CA LYS A 3 -4.03 15.17 -18.68
C LYS A 3 -3.20 16.17 -17.88
N THR A 4 -3.80 16.85 -16.91
CA THR A 4 -3.08 17.60 -15.88
C THR A 4 -2.51 16.63 -14.85
N THR A 5 -1.51 15.83 -15.23
CA THR A 5 -0.70 15.14 -14.23
C THR A 5 0.35 16.12 -13.71
N LEU A 6 -0.09 16.99 -12.78
CA LEU A 6 0.77 17.89 -12.00
C LEU A 6 1.29 17.20 -10.72
N ILE A 7 1.42 15.87 -10.77
CA ILE A 7 2.11 15.11 -9.73
C ILE A 7 3.58 15.12 -10.11
N GLU A 8 4.36 15.95 -9.42
CA GLU A 8 5.81 15.96 -9.55
C GLU A 8 6.35 14.72 -8.85
N PHE A 9 6.70 13.72 -9.65
CA PHE A 9 7.48 12.60 -9.17
C PHE A 9 8.96 12.96 -9.15
N PRO A 10 9.74 12.49 -8.18
CA PRO A 10 9.34 11.52 -7.15
C PRO A 10 8.69 12.17 -5.91
N CYS A 11 7.68 11.52 -5.34
CA CYS A 11 6.94 12.00 -4.17
C CYS A 11 6.60 10.83 -3.23
N ASP A 12 6.53 11.09 -1.93
CA ASP A 12 5.99 10.13 -0.96
C ASP A 12 4.46 10.08 -1.05
N PHE A 13 3.93 8.87 -1.22
CA PHE A 13 2.50 8.60 -1.27
C PHE A 13 2.11 7.65 -0.14
N PRO A 14 1.32 8.11 0.84
CA PRO A 14 0.76 7.23 1.85
C PRO A 14 -0.41 6.45 1.24
N ILE A 15 -0.23 5.14 1.13
CA ILE A 15 -1.24 4.19 0.66
C ILE A 15 -1.83 3.49 1.87
N LYS A 16 -3.16 3.52 1.98
CA LYS A 16 -3.88 2.88 3.07
C LYS A 16 -4.65 1.67 2.57
N ILE A 17 -4.20 0.51 3.01
CA ILE A 17 -4.72 -0.80 2.63
C ILE A 17 -5.57 -1.31 3.79
N ILE A 18 -6.80 -1.70 3.51
CA ILE A 18 -7.73 -2.26 4.48
C ILE A 18 -8.03 -3.68 4.00
N GLY A 19 -7.73 -4.66 4.85
CA GLY A 19 -7.94 -6.07 4.56
C GLY A 19 -8.46 -6.84 5.75
N ILE A 20 -8.55 -8.16 5.59
CA ILE A 20 -8.90 -9.09 6.65
C ILE A 20 -7.80 -9.06 7.71
N ASN A 21 -8.19 -9.08 8.99
CA ASN A 21 -7.22 -9.16 10.08
C ASN A 21 -6.58 -10.56 10.14
N SER A 22 -5.45 -10.72 9.46
CA SER A 22 -4.64 -11.94 9.48
C SER A 22 -3.17 -11.57 9.60
N THR A 23 -2.42 -12.31 10.42
CA THR A 23 -0.95 -12.14 10.52
C THR A 23 -0.27 -12.39 9.17
N VAL A 24 -0.81 -13.34 8.39
CA VAL A 24 -0.33 -13.63 7.03
C VAL A 24 -0.53 -12.43 6.11
N PHE A 25 -1.68 -11.75 6.22
CA PHE A 25 -1.98 -10.58 5.39
C PHE A 25 -0.98 -9.43 5.60
N LEU A 26 -0.63 -9.16 6.86
CA LEU A 26 0.40 -8.15 7.16
C LEU A 26 1.76 -8.52 6.55
N GLU A 27 2.15 -9.79 6.66
CA GLU A 27 3.43 -10.30 6.18
C GLU A 27 3.51 -10.28 4.65
N GLU A 28 2.44 -10.67 3.95
CA GLU A 28 2.37 -10.60 2.48
C GLU A 28 2.42 -9.16 1.97
N ILE A 29 1.60 -8.25 2.53
CA ILE A 29 1.62 -6.83 2.14
C ILE A 29 3.01 -6.26 2.36
N ARG A 30 3.65 -6.59 3.49
CA ARG A 30 5.01 -6.18 3.78
C ARG A 30 5.97 -6.68 2.70
N GLU A 31 5.95 -7.97 2.37
CA GLU A 31 6.84 -8.56 1.37
C GLU A 31 6.66 -7.93 -0.02
N ILE A 32 5.42 -7.72 -0.46
CA ILE A 32 5.10 -7.02 -1.72
C ILE A 32 5.68 -5.61 -1.68
N THR A 33 5.48 -4.90 -0.57
CA THR A 33 5.96 -3.52 -0.44
C THR A 33 7.48 -3.45 -0.50
N PHE A 34 8.20 -4.33 0.21
CA PHE A 34 9.67 -4.41 0.12
C PHE A 34 10.16 -4.83 -1.27
N THR A 35 9.41 -5.70 -1.96
CA THR A 35 9.74 -6.15 -3.31
C THR A 35 9.64 -5.00 -4.33
N HIS A 36 8.58 -4.18 -4.22
CA HIS A 36 8.38 -3.04 -5.13
C HIS A 36 9.21 -1.80 -4.73
N PHE A 37 9.36 -1.60 -3.43
CA PHE A 37 10.05 -0.46 -2.83
C PHE A 37 11.08 -1.00 -1.81
N PRO A 38 12.32 -1.26 -2.23
CA PRO A 38 13.38 -1.63 -1.29
C PRO A 38 13.88 -0.44 -0.45
N ASP A 39 13.54 0.80 -0.86
CA ASP A 39 13.93 2.05 -0.19
C ASP A 39 13.09 2.37 1.07
N ILE A 40 11.93 1.74 1.23
CA ILE A 40 11.09 1.93 2.43
C ILE A 40 11.58 1.02 3.54
N THR A 41 11.45 1.51 4.77
CA THR A 41 11.78 0.75 5.99
C THR A 41 10.52 0.20 6.64
N GLU A 42 10.69 -0.83 7.48
CA GLU A 42 9.59 -1.44 8.25
C GLU A 42 8.82 -0.41 9.08
N ASP A 43 9.51 0.65 9.51
CA ASP A 43 8.97 1.77 10.28
C ASP A 43 8.00 2.66 9.47
N ALA A 44 8.15 2.69 8.14
CA ALA A 44 7.25 3.41 7.24
C ALA A 44 5.90 2.69 7.03
N LEU A 45 5.75 1.47 7.55
CA LEU A 45 4.53 0.68 7.50
C LEU A 45 3.90 0.65 8.89
N THR A 46 2.76 1.33 9.04
CA THR A 46 1.97 1.33 10.27
C THR A 46 0.73 0.51 10.05
N HIS A 47 0.51 -0.53 10.85
CA HIS A 47 -0.75 -1.27 10.86
C HIS A 47 -1.56 -0.96 12.12
N LYS A 48 -2.89 -0.93 11.97
CA LYS A 48 -3.82 -0.70 13.05
C LYS A 48 -4.98 -1.68 12.93
N MET A 49 -5.21 -2.45 13.99
CA MET A 49 -6.38 -3.32 14.08
C MET A 49 -7.63 -2.47 14.24
N SER A 50 -8.68 -2.85 13.52
CA SER A 50 -9.98 -2.20 13.66
C SER A 50 -10.62 -2.56 15.00
N LYS A 51 -11.53 -1.71 15.49
CA LYS A 51 -12.15 -1.83 16.82
C LYS A 51 -12.89 -3.17 17.03
N ASP A 52 -13.33 -3.76 15.93
CA ASP A 52 -14.06 -5.03 15.87
C ASP A 52 -13.15 -6.24 15.64
N SER A 53 -11.82 -6.05 15.54
CA SER A 53 -10.79 -7.07 15.25
C SER A 53 -11.00 -7.89 13.97
N ASN A 54 -12.01 -7.58 13.15
CA ASN A 54 -12.29 -8.25 11.88
C ASN A 54 -11.41 -7.75 10.71
N TYR A 55 -10.90 -6.51 10.80
CA TYR A 55 -10.14 -5.87 9.72
C TYR A 55 -8.84 -5.26 10.22
N LEU A 56 -7.83 -5.25 9.35
CA LEU A 56 -6.54 -4.60 9.56
C LEU A 56 -6.40 -3.44 8.58
N ALA A 57 -6.11 -2.25 9.10
CA ALA A 57 -5.76 -1.08 8.31
C ALA A 57 -4.24 -0.91 8.32
N ILE A 58 -3.59 -1.13 7.19
CA ILE A 58 -2.17 -0.94 6.96
C ILE A 58 -2.00 0.39 6.22
N THR A 59 -1.24 1.31 6.78
CA THR A 59 -0.81 2.54 6.11
C THR A 59 0.66 2.37 5.77
N VAL A 60 1.01 2.53 4.49
CA VAL A 60 2.37 2.40 4.01
C VAL A 60 2.73 3.61 3.17
N THR A 61 3.81 4.29 3.53
CA THR A 61 4.30 5.44 2.76
C THR A 61 5.30 4.96 1.74
N VAL A 62 4.92 4.95 0.46
CA VAL A 62 5.79 4.50 -0.64
C VAL A 62 6.38 5.69 -1.39
N TYR A 63 7.61 5.54 -1.87
CA TYR A 63 8.27 6.56 -2.67
C TYR A 63 7.95 6.36 -4.16
N ALA A 64 6.88 7.00 -4.62
CA ALA A 64 6.46 6.90 -6.00
C ALA A 64 7.42 7.67 -6.90
N ARG A 65 8.14 6.97 -7.78
CA ARG A 65 8.95 7.60 -8.83
C ARG A 65 8.16 7.90 -10.10
N ASN A 66 7.05 7.20 -10.31
CA ASN A 66 6.22 7.29 -11.50
C ASN A 66 4.80 6.81 -11.18
N GLN A 67 3.81 7.23 -11.97
CA GLN A 67 2.43 6.75 -11.85
C GLN A 67 2.30 5.24 -12.06
N GLU A 68 3.07 4.66 -12.99
CA GLU A 68 3.04 3.21 -13.28
C GLU A 68 3.52 2.35 -12.11
N MET A 69 4.46 2.86 -11.31
CA MET A 69 4.96 2.17 -10.12
C MET A 69 3.88 2.06 -9.05
N LEU A 70 3.13 3.15 -8.83
CA LEU A 70 1.95 3.15 -7.96
C LEU A 70 0.89 2.20 -8.49
N ASP A 71 0.54 2.29 -9.78
CA ASP A 71 -0.50 1.43 -10.37
C ASP A 71 -0.16 -0.06 -10.25
N THR A 72 1.10 -0.42 -10.53
CA THR A 72 1.59 -1.80 -10.37
C THR A 72 1.46 -2.29 -8.93
N PHE A 73 1.84 -1.46 -7.96
CA PHE A 73 1.76 -1.79 -6.54
C PHE A 73 0.30 -1.88 -6.05
N TYR A 74 -0.54 -0.89 -6.39
CA TYR A 74 -1.98 -0.94 -6.10
C TYR A 74 -2.58 -2.20 -6.69
N ARG A 75 -2.26 -2.54 -7.95
CA ARG A 75 -2.79 -3.72 -8.63
C ARG A 75 -2.33 -5.02 -7.98
N ALA A 76 -1.07 -5.13 -7.56
CA ALA A 76 -0.56 -6.28 -6.83
C ALA A 76 -1.35 -6.47 -5.52
N ILE A 77 -1.52 -5.40 -4.74
CA ILE A 77 -2.28 -5.44 -3.49
C ILE A 77 -3.75 -5.77 -3.74
N THR A 78 -4.41 -5.10 -4.67
CA THR A 78 -5.85 -5.31 -4.93
C THR A 78 -6.15 -6.71 -5.49
N GLN A 79 -5.13 -7.41 -6.01
CA GLN A 79 -5.24 -8.81 -6.41
C GLN A 79 -5.20 -9.78 -5.23
N HIS A 80 -4.75 -9.36 -4.03
CA HIS A 80 -4.79 -10.22 -2.86
C HIS A 80 -6.24 -10.43 -2.39
N PRO A 81 -6.66 -11.69 -2.16
CA PRO A 81 -8.04 -12.03 -1.78
C PRO A 81 -8.45 -11.44 -0.42
N ASP A 82 -7.48 -11.17 0.44
CA ASP A 82 -7.67 -10.58 1.76
C ASP A 82 -7.82 -9.05 1.74
N VAL A 83 -7.47 -8.40 0.62
CA VAL A 83 -7.67 -6.94 0.47
C VAL A 83 -9.13 -6.64 0.24
N LYS A 84 -9.67 -5.74 1.07
CA LYS A 84 -11.04 -5.24 0.94
C LYS A 84 -11.09 -3.89 0.27
N MET A 85 -10.12 -3.02 0.58
CA MET A 85 -10.09 -1.66 0.07
C MET A 85 -8.67 -1.12 0.09
N VAL A 86 -8.30 -0.33 -0.91
CA VAL A 86 -7.06 0.45 -0.91
C VAL A 86 -7.42 1.90 -1.20
N LEU A 87 -6.82 2.82 -0.46
CA LEU A 87 -7.02 4.26 -0.51
C LEU A 87 -5.68 4.94 -0.76
#